data_AF-A0A7S4KW02-F1
#
_entry.id   AF-A0A7S4KW02-F1
#
_cell.length_a   1.000
_cell.length_b   1.000
_cell.length_c   1.000
_cell.angle_alpha   90.00
_cell.angle_beta   90.00
_cell.angle_gamma   90.00
#
_symmetry.space_group_name_H-M   'P 1'
#
loop_
_entity.id
_entity.type
_entity.pdbx_description
1 polymer ?
#
loop_
_entity_poly.entity_id
_entity_poly.type
_entity_poly.pdbx_seq_one_letter_code
_entity_poly.pdbx_strand_id
1 'polypeptide(L)'
;MALETWKLLRVTFAVRAVQILISVASHTLLGDYDTSTMLLYPEEAAGGGSGFCDALRVLATTFDHWDSVHLMGVAEHGYVYEHNHAFYPAVPFVASWISKLGAGGCDDRTVLIVGCLLLNNLLFSGAVVVMHFLSLKVLRSE
;
A
#
# COMPACT_ATOMS: atom_id res chain seq x y z
N MET A 1 -12.53 10.35 26.01
CA MET A 1 -12.69 9.53 24.78
C MET A 1 -11.81 10.06 23.65
N ALA A 2 -12.01 11.29 23.17
CA ALA A 2 -11.18 11.87 22.09
C ALA A 2 -9.67 11.90 22.38
N LEU A 3 -9.26 12.20 23.63
CA LEU A 3 -7.85 12.18 24.03
C LEU A 3 -7.23 10.78 23.97
N GLU A 4 -8.00 9.72 24.27
CA GLU A 4 -7.54 8.33 24.20
C GLU A 4 -7.46 7.86 22.74
N THR A 5 -8.45 8.21 21.91
CA THR A 5 -8.40 7.96 20.46
C THR A 5 -7.20 8.64 19.80
N TRP A 6 -6.86 9.87 20.21
CA TRP A 6 -5.69 10.57 19.70
C TRP A 6 -4.37 9.87 20.05
N LYS A 7 -4.22 9.40 21.31
CA LYS A 7 -3.04 8.61 21.72
C LYS A 7 -2.94 7.33 20.89
N LEU A 8 -4.05 6.62 20.70
CA LEU A 8 -4.09 5.41 19.89
C LEU A 8 -3.65 5.68 18.45
N LEU A 9 -4.20 6.70 17.80
CA LEU A 9 -3.81 7.07 16.44
C LEU A 9 -2.32 7.39 16.36
N ARG A 10 -1.76 8.14 17.31
CA ARG A 10 -0.31 8.43 17.34
C ARG A 10 0.54 7.16 17.41
N VAL A 11 0.15 6.21 18.27
CA VAL A 11 0.85 4.92 18.37
C VAL A 11 0.71 4.13 17.07
N THR A 12 -0.49 4.08 16.48
CA THR A 12 -0.74 3.42 15.20
C THR A 12 0.12 4.01 14.08
N PHE A 13 0.17 5.34 13.94
CA PHE A 13 1.02 6.00 12.96
C PHE A 13 2.51 5.71 13.19
N ALA A 14 2.97 5.71 14.45
CA ALA A 14 4.35 5.38 14.77
C ALA A 14 4.70 3.93 14.40
N VAL A 15 3.84 2.97 14.73
CA VAL A 15 4.03 1.55 14.38
C VAL A 15 4.05 1.35 12.86
N ARG A 16 3.12 2.01 12.13
CA ARG A 16 3.07 1.92 10.67
C ARG A 16 4.30 2.57 10.02
N ALA A 17 4.75 3.71 10.53
CA ALA A 17 5.98 4.35 10.07
C ALA A 17 7.19 3.43 10.27
N VAL A 18 7.33 2.82 11.45
CA VAL A 18 8.40 1.85 11.73
C VAL A 18 8.31 0.64 10.80
N GLN A 19 7.11 0.08 10.57
CA GLN A 19 6.93 -1.03 9.64
C GLN A 19 7.36 -0.67 8.22
N ILE A 20 6.96 0.51 7.72
CA ILE A 20 7.35 0.99 6.39
C ILE A 20 8.87 1.19 6.32
N LEU A 21 9.47 1.79 7.34
CA LEU A 21 10.93 1.99 7.41
C LEU A 21 11.68 0.65 7.38
N ILE A 22 11.24 -0.33 8.16
CA ILE A 22 11.84 -1.67 8.16
C ILE A 22 11.70 -2.29 6.78
N SER A 23 10.52 -2.24 6.16
CA SER A 23 10.30 -2.81 4.82
C SER A 23 11.19 -2.17 3.75
N VAL A 24 11.30 -0.84 3.72
CA VAL A 24 12.17 -0.12 2.78
C VAL A 24 13.64 -0.41 3.04
N ALA A 25 14.05 -0.48 4.31
CA ALA A 25 15.42 -0.83 4.68
C ALA A 25 15.74 -2.28 4.26
N SER A 26 14.81 -3.22 4.47
CA SER A 26 14.97 -4.60 4.03
C SER A 26 15.09 -4.71 2.52
N HIS A 27 14.21 -4.03 1.77
CA HIS A 27 14.24 -3.99 0.30
C HIS A 27 15.59 -3.47 -0.22
N THR A 28 16.09 -2.37 0.34
CA THR A 28 17.35 -1.75 -0.13
C THR A 28 18.62 -2.50 0.31
N LEU A 29 18.61 -3.18 1.47
CA LEU A 29 19.79 -3.89 1.98
C LEU A 29 19.90 -5.34 1.49
N LEU A 30 18.77 -6.02 1.33
CA LEU A 30 18.73 -7.45 0.99
C LEU A 30 18.37 -7.69 -0.48
N GLY A 31 17.78 -6.69 -1.15
CA GLY A 31 17.18 -6.86 -2.47
C GLY A 31 15.92 -7.73 -2.43
N ASP A 32 15.17 -7.72 -3.53
CA ASP A 32 13.99 -8.57 -3.65
C ASP A 32 14.33 -9.92 -4.25
N TYR A 33 13.73 -10.97 -3.68
CA TYR A 33 13.72 -12.29 -4.29
C TYR A 33 12.60 -12.44 -5.34
N ASP A 34 11.58 -11.58 -5.30
CA ASP A 34 10.40 -11.67 -6.16
C ASP A 34 10.72 -11.24 -7.59
N THR A 35 10.53 -12.13 -8.55
CA THR A 35 10.78 -11.86 -9.97
C THR A 35 9.69 -11.00 -10.60
N SER A 36 8.48 -10.98 -10.02
CA SER A 36 7.35 -10.22 -10.56
C SER A 36 7.61 -8.71 -10.49
N THR A 37 8.21 -8.21 -9.41
CA THR A 37 8.60 -6.80 -9.29
C THR A 37 9.71 -6.42 -10.25
N MET A 38 10.70 -7.30 -10.47
CA MET A 38 11.78 -7.05 -11.43
C MET A 38 11.24 -6.87 -12.86
N LEU A 39 10.22 -7.65 -13.24
CA LEU A 39 9.59 -7.56 -14.56
C LEU A 39 8.77 -6.27 -14.72
N LEU A 40 8.13 -5.83 -13.64
CA LEU A 40 7.23 -4.68 -13.66
C LEU A 40 7.96 -3.34 -13.46
N TYR A 41 9.14 -3.35 -12.83
CA TYR A 41 9.98 -2.18 -12.62
C TYR A 41 11.40 -2.39 -13.17
N PRO A 42 11.57 -2.50 -14.50
CA PRO A 42 12.89 -2.70 -15.09
C PRO A 42 13.86 -1.56 -14.72
N GLU A 43 15.08 -1.92 -14.33
CA GLU A 43 16.12 -0.97 -13.86
C GLU A 43 16.47 0.10 -14.90
N GLU A 44 16.38 -0.24 -16.19
CA GLU A 44 16.66 0.67 -17.30
C GLU A 44 15.69 1.88 -17.34
N ALA A 45 14.51 1.75 -16.73
CA ALA A 45 13.52 2.82 -16.64
C ALA A 45 13.74 3.78 -15.44
N ALA A 46 14.76 3.54 -14.60
CA ALA A 46 15.04 4.37 -13.40
C ALA A 46 15.91 5.61 -13.69
N GLY A 47 16.35 5.82 -14.93
CA GLY A 47 17.44 6.76 -15.26
C GLY A 47 17.08 8.22 -15.62
N GLY A 48 15.83 8.67 -15.43
CA GLY A 48 15.40 9.99 -15.95
C GLY A 48 14.36 10.76 -15.14
N GLY A 49 14.03 10.30 -13.94
CA GLY A 49 12.97 10.88 -13.10
C GLY A 49 13.40 12.07 -12.24
N SER A 50 12.43 12.81 -11.71
CA SER A 50 12.67 13.72 -10.58
C SER A 50 12.94 12.89 -9.32
N GLY A 51 13.80 13.35 -8.41
CA GLY A 51 14.13 12.60 -7.18
C GLY A 51 12.93 12.26 -6.28
N PHE A 52 11.80 12.98 -6.45
CA PHE A 52 10.54 12.62 -5.80
C PHE A 52 9.90 11.36 -6.41
N CYS A 53 9.85 11.26 -7.74
CA CYS A 53 9.33 10.07 -8.41
C CYS A 53 10.19 8.84 -8.12
N ASP A 54 11.50 9.00 -8.00
CA ASP A 54 12.40 7.89 -7.64
C ASP A 54 12.12 7.40 -6.21
N ALA A 55 11.87 8.32 -5.27
CA ALA A 55 11.48 7.95 -3.91
C ALA A 55 10.12 7.23 -3.87
N LEU A 56 9.15 7.67 -4.67
CA LEU A 56 7.87 6.97 -4.80
C LEU A 56 8.05 5.59 -5.44
N ARG A 57 8.95 5.46 -6.40
CA ARG A 57 9.26 4.20 -7.06
C ARG A 57 9.86 3.20 -6.07
N VAL A 58 10.78 3.62 -5.20
CA VAL A 58 11.30 2.77 -4.12
C VAL A 58 10.19 2.29 -3.20
N LEU A 59 9.22 3.14 -2.86
CA LEU A 59 8.05 2.72 -2.08
C LEU A 59 7.19 1.72 -2.86
N ALA A 60 6.95 1.96 -4.15
CA ALA A 60 6.15 1.06 -4.96
C ALA A 60 6.81 -0.31 -5.11
N THR A 61 8.11 -0.36 -5.42
CA THR A 61 8.86 -1.61 -5.55
C THR A 61 8.87 -2.41 -4.24
N THR A 62 8.98 -1.74 -3.09
CA THR A 62 8.97 -2.38 -1.76
C THR A 62 7.64 -3.06 -1.41
N PHE A 63 6.51 -2.60 -1.96
CA PHE A 63 5.17 -3.03 -1.55
C PHE A 63 4.37 -3.76 -2.64
N ASP A 64 4.87 -3.76 -3.87
CA ASP A 64 4.22 -4.41 -5.00
C ASP A 64 4.62 -5.89 -5.13
N HIS A 65 4.47 -6.66 -4.06
CA HIS A 65 4.76 -8.10 -4.04
C HIS A 65 3.50 -8.96 -3.87
N TRP A 66 3.54 -10.16 -4.45
CA TRP A 66 2.53 -11.22 -4.28
C TRP A 66 1.13 -10.78 -4.69
N ASP A 67 0.17 -10.72 -3.75
CA ASP A 67 -1.23 -10.42 -4.03
C ASP A 67 -1.43 -8.99 -4.55
N SER A 68 -0.55 -8.05 -4.21
CA SER A 68 -0.67 -6.69 -4.74
C SER A 68 -0.46 -6.66 -6.24
N VAL A 69 0.48 -7.44 -6.79
CA VAL A 69 0.69 -7.55 -8.24
C VAL A 69 -0.60 -7.95 -8.96
N HIS A 70 -1.33 -8.93 -8.40
CA HIS A 70 -2.60 -9.38 -8.97
C HIS A 70 -3.71 -8.32 -8.83
N LEU A 71 -3.87 -7.74 -7.65
CA LEU A 71 -4.91 -6.73 -7.40
C LEU A 71 -4.71 -5.47 -8.26
N MET A 72 -3.45 -5.07 -8.47
CA MET A 72 -3.07 -3.90 -9.26
C MET A 72 -3.15 -4.19 -10.74
N GLY A 73 -2.74 -5.40 -11.16
CA GLY A 73 -2.97 -5.88 -12.52
C GLY A 73 -4.45 -5.88 -12.90
N VAL A 74 -5.34 -6.28 -11.98
CA VAL A 74 -6.80 -6.19 -12.18
C VAL A 74 -7.28 -4.73 -12.22
N ALA A 75 -6.71 -3.84 -11.40
CA ALA A 75 -7.06 -2.41 -11.42
C ALA A 75 -6.67 -1.73 -12.74
N GLU A 76 -5.55 -2.13 -13.34
CA GLU A 76 -4.99 -1.58 -14.57
C GLU A 76 -5.64 -2.17 -15.82
N HIS A 77 -5.76 -3.50 -15.87
CA HIS A 77 -6.13 -4.24 -17.09
C HIS A 77 -7.49 -4.95 -16.99
N GLY A 78 -8.10 -4.96 -15.80
CA GLY A 78 -9.30 -5.74 -15.52
C GLY A 78 -9.02 -7.23 -15.28
N TYR A 79 -10.09 -8.02 -15.25
CA TYR A 79 -10.01 -9.48 -15.07
C TYR A 79 -9.60 -10.17 -16.38
N VAL A 80 -8.32 -10.10 -16.72
CA VAL A 80 -7.76 -10.69 -17.95
C VAL A 80 -7.54 -12.20 -17.82
N TYR A 81 -7.04 -12.65 -16.66
CA TYR A 81 -6.67 -14.04 -16.43
C TYR A 81 -7.67 -14.75 -15.52
N GLU A 82 -7.81 -16.07 -15.69
CA GLU A 82 -8.73 -16.90 -14.90
C GLU A 82 -8.46 -16.82 -13.39
N HIS A 83 -7.17 -16.87 -13.00
CA HIS A 83 -6.77 -16.79 -11.59
C HIS A 83 -7.13 -15.45 -10.93
N ASN A 84 -7.34 -14.38 -11.71
CA ASN A 84 -7.75 -13.09 -11.16
C ASN A 84 -9.14 -13.15 -10.53
N HIS A 85 -10.02 -14.06 -10.96
CA HIS A 85 -11.37 -14.20 -10.42
C HIS A 85 -11.42 -14.63 -8.94
N ALA A 86 -10.30 -15.09 -8.36
CA ALA A 86 -10.19 -15.33 -6.93
C ALA A 86 -10.14 -14.05 -6.09
N PHE A 87 -9.78 -12.90 -6.69
CA PHE A 87 -9.64 -11.63 -5.99
C PHE A 87 -10.93 -10.81 -6.06
N TYR A 88 -11.42 -10.38 -4.90
CA TYR A 88 -12.65 -9.59 -4.79
C TYR A 88 -12.49 -8.18 -5.41
N PRO A 89 -13.50 -7.68 -6.17
CA PRO A 89 -13.33 -6.50 -7.02
C PRO A 89 -13.25 -5.15 -6.28
N ALA A 90 -13.59 -5.07 -4.99
CA ALA A 90 -13.61 -3.79 -4.30
C ALA A 90 -12.24 -3.11 -4.24
N VAL A 91 -11.16 -3.86 -3.96
CA VAL A 91 -9.81 -3.28 -3.90
C VAL A 91 -9.35 -2.82 -5.28
N PRO A 92 -9.42 -3.64 -6.35
CA PRO A 92 -9.10 -3.19 -7.70
C PRO A 92 -9.95 -2.01 -8.18
N PHE A 93 -11.24 -1.99 -7.83
CA PHE A 93 -12.13 -0.89 -8.17
C PHE A 93 -11.65 0.42 -7.54
N VAL A 94 -11.40 0.45 -6.23
CA VAL A 94 -10.90 1.66 -5.54
C VAL A 94 -9.52 2.07 -6.09
N ALA A 95 -8.64 1.10 -6.34
CA ALA A 95 -7.34 1.34 -6.95
C ALA A 95 -7.48 2.03 -8.33
N SER A 96 -8.41 1.60 -9.18
CA SER A 96 -8.67 2.23 -10.49
C SER A 96 -9.14 3.69 -10.42
N TRP A 97 -9.69 4.13 -9.28
CA TRP A 97 -10.00 5.55 -9.03
C TRP A 97 -8.76 6.32 -8.61
N ILE A 98 -7.88 5.69 -7.83
CA ILE A 98 -6.62 6.28 -7.36
C ILE A 98 -5.68 6.55 -8.54
N SER A 99 -5.57 5.63 -9.51
CA SER A 99 -4.72 5.83 -10.69
C SER A 99 -5.11 7.09 -11.48
N LYS A 100 -6.39 7.46 -11.49
CA LYS A 100 -6.89 8.65 -12.19
C LYS A 100 -6.53 9.97 -11.51
N LEU A 101 -6.05 9.94 -10.26
CA LEU A 101 -5.70 11.17 -9.54
C LEU A 101 -4.42 11.82 -10.08
N GLY A 102 -3.54 11.06 -10.76
CA GLY A 102 -2.33 11.54 -11.43
C GLY A 102 -1.29 12.19 -10.50
N ALA A 103 -0.02 11.77 -10.56
CA ALA A 103 1.04 12.39 -9.76
C ALA A 103 2.15 13.04 -10.60
N GLY A 104 1.76 14.05 -11.39
CA GLY A 104 2.70 15.09 -11.86
C GLY A 104 3.96 14.58 -12.59
N GLY A 105 3.86 13.51 -13.38
CA GLY A 105 4.95 12.98 -14.20
C GLY A 105 5.64 11.72 -13.64
N CYS A 106 5.19 11.18 -12.51
CA CYS A 106 5.60 9.85 -12.07
C CYS A 106 4.81 8.75 -12.80
N ASP A 107 5.38 7.55 -12.89
CA ASP A 107 4.77 6.37 -13.50
C ASP A 107 3.41 6.02 -12.86
N ASP A 108 2.40 5.75 -13.69
CA ASP A 108 1.00 5.57 -13.23
C ASP A 108 0.85 4.42 -12.24
N ARG A 109 1.61 3.33 -12.45
CA ARG A 109 1.62 2.16 -11.57
C ARG A 109 2.26 2.48 -10.23
N THR A 110 3.36 3.24 -10.24
CA THR A 110 3.98 3.76 -9.01
C THR A 110 2.99 4.60 -8.19
N VAL A 111 2.23 5.48 -8.85
CA VAL A 111 1.20 6.32 -8.20
C VAL A 111 0.08 5.46 -7.62
N LEU A 112 -0.38 4.46 -8.37
CA LEU A 112 -1.39 3.52 -7.95
C LEU A 112 -0.98 2.80 -6.66
N ILE A 113 0.21 2.19 -6.62
CA ILE A 113 0.70 1.46 -5.45
C ILE A 113 0.83 2.37 -4.24
N VAL A 114 1.46 3.54 -4.39
CA VAL A 114 1.66 4.47 -3.27
C VAL A 114 0.30 4.98 -2.77
N GLY A 115 -0.63 5.30 -3.66
CA GLY A 115 -1.97 5.73 -3.26
C GLY A 115 -2.73 4.63 -2.52
N CYS A 116 -2.64 3.38 -2.97
CA CYS A 116 -3.19 2.23 -2.27
C CYS A 116 -2.51 1.98 -0.91
N LEU A 117 -1.20 2.19 -0.81
CA LEU A 117 -0.46 2.11 0.46
C LEU A 117 -0.97 3.16 1.45
N LEU A 118 -1.17 4.40 1.02
CA LEU A 118 -1.73 5.46 1.87
C LEU A 118 -3.15 5.11 2.32
N LEU A 119 -4.01 4.65 1.41
CA LEU A 119 -5.36 4.21 1.75
C LEU A 119 -5.33 3.05 2.75
N ASN A 120 -4.46 2.06 2.56
CA ASN A 120 -4.31 0.93 3.47
C ASN A 120 -3.92 1.40 4.89
N ASN A 121 -3.03 2.39 5.01
CA ASN A 121 -2.67 2.98 6.31
C ASN A 121 -3.85 3.71 6.98
N LEU A 122 -4.68 4.40 6.20
CA LEU A 122 -5.88 5.06 6.72
C LEU A 122 -6.92 4.05 7.21
N LEU A 123 -7.20 3.01 6.40
CA LEU A 123 -8.12 1.93 6.76
C LEU A 123 -7.64 1.15 7.99
N PHE A 124 -6.33 0.86 8.07
CA PHE A 124 -5.74 0.23 9.25
C PHE A 124 -5.95 1.08 10.51
N SER A 125 -5.74 2.39 10.42
CA SER A 125 -5.96 3.30 11.55
C SER A 125 -7.43 3.33 11.98
N GLY A 126 -8.36 3.33 11.03
CA GLY A 126 -9.79 3.18 11.29
C GLY A 126 -10.13 1.84 11.97
N ALA A 127 -9.53 0.74 11.50
CA ALA A 127 -9.72 -0.59 12.07
C ALA A 127 -9.25 -0.66 13.53
N VAL A 128 -8.11 -0.05 13.88
CA VAL A 128 -7.64 0.03 15.27
C VAL A 128 -8.64 0.76 16.16
N VAL A 129 -9.21 1.87 15.68
CA VAL A 129 -10.22 2.64 16.44
C VAL A 129 -11.48 1.81 16.67
N VAL A 130 -11.99 1.14 15.62
CA VAL A 130 -13.17 0.27 15.72
C VAL A 130 -12.91 -0.90 16.67
N MET A 131 -11.75 -1.55 16.57
CA MET A 131 -11.38 -2.64 17.46
C MET A 131 -11.25 -2.19 18.91
N HIS A 132 -10.70 -1.00 19.17
CA HIS A 132 -10.65 -0.45 20.52
C HIS A 132 -12.05 -0.27 21.12
N PHE A 133 -12.99 0.29 20.36
CA PHE A 133 -14.38 0.45 20.82
C PHE A 133 -15.08 -0.89 21.00
N LEU A 134 -14.83 -1.86 20.13
CA LEU A 134 -15.35 -3.21 20.26
C LEU A 134 -14.85 -3.87 21.55
N SER A 135 -13.55 -3.78 21.83
CA SER A 135 -12.95 -4.30 23.07
C SER A 135 -13.56 -3.65 24.32
N LEU A 136 -13.79 -2.33 24.32
CA LEU A 136 -14.47 -1.65 25.42
C LEU A 136 -15.94 -2.06 25.57
N LYS A 137 -16.60 -2.54 24.52
CA LYS A 137 -18.00 -3.00 24.59
C LYS A 137 -18.10 -4.45 25.05
N VAL A 138 -17.15 -5.29 24.66
CA VAL A 138 -17.15 -6.73 24.96
C VAL A 138 -16.50 -7.04 26.31
N LEU A 139 -15.34 -6.44 26.60
CA LEU A 139 -14.51 -6.80 27.76
C LEU A 139 -14.79 -5.96 29.01
N ARG A 140 -15.70 -4.98 28.92
CA ARG A 140 -16.05 -4.07 30.01
C ARG A 140 -17.38 -4.43 30.69
N SER A 141 -17.87 -5.66 30.44
CA SER A 141 -19.01 -6.25 31.14
C SER A 141 -18.62 -7.04 32.39
N GLU A 142 -17.41 -6.82 32.92
CA GLU A 142 -16.98 -7.21 34.28
C GLU A 142 -16.51 -5.97 35.06
#